data_AF-A0A6M3J6K8-F1
#
_entry.id   AF-A0A6M3J6K8-F1
#
_cell.length_a   1.000
_cell.length_b   1.000
_cell.length_c   1.000
_cell.angle_alpha   90.00
_cell.angle_beta   90.00
_cell.angle_gamma   90.00
#
_symmetry.space_group_name_H-M   'P 1'
#
loop_
_entity.id
_entity.type
_entity.pdbx_description
1 polymer ?
#
loop_
_entity_poly.entity_id
_entity_poly.type
_entity_poly.pdbx_seq_one_letter_code
_entity_poly.pdbx_strand_id
1 'polypeptide(L)'
;MSDIRMTIGATTKDFNLAVENRQKLFNIREEPIVPIKSLSDIPSYGDLPPEKILAFVQNNWRGGMGQKDRFITPDMFADGQSIDTREPNQIILGPLINTIGAVAATVSYQLFFEDREYAASTRYVWKLSADNTTWTQVLDVGAGDTIECMGHYDGYIYVGLTTGLYYYSNTGESGAWTQYTTDANGIMHEVCVAPSFSSTKDILVLAQRPNIVRTTISPLNAGAGWLDPPYYIGDEYSNITSLFVLNGTLFIGKEDGLYALPVDGRPIKVLDYSAQKSSTNFAYHTNWQGITYINAADDILEIIGGSGSVYSIDYVGPLHKSPELATIGSVKGIASDDKNIYAVYLVGSNYIIYAGRERRDERYGLRWEWTPHIYLSTNACGSIQVAQRTSASPKLWFAYGTNMANAILAKAPNLPLGDSAYRFCAQGYLITSYFDAGYDTWQKLFYQLWTVAENLSASHITITVTYQKDTDSSWSALATVTSNGVQSVDLSALAGKKFRLKFQLDSDDSTITPILREFIYRGILQPEITRTLDFTIVLEQSTSRKVSSDLSFLEDGRTATSPITLKDLRFGTTKYVTFLPNSPMEVEVMDEVTKQPSYRARILAQQLNWTAP
;
A
#
# COMPACT_ATOMS: atom_id res chain seq x y z
N MET A 1 51.04 -37.10 24.84
CA MET A 1 50.57 -36.10 23.87
C MET A 1 49.38 -35.39 24.49
N SER A 2 49.35 -34.07 24.39
CA SER A 2 48.22 -33.27 24.89
C SER A 2 46.97 -33.48 24.03
N ASP A 3 45.80 -33.44 24.67
CA ASP A 3 44.52 -33.66 23.99
C ASP A 3 43.96 -32.38 23.38
N ILE A 4 44.14 -31.24 24.05
CA ILE A 4 43.64 -29.94 23.60
C ILE A 4 44.71 -28.86 23.75
N ARG A 5 44.61 -27.81 22.94
CA ARG A 5 45.39 -26.58 23.01
C ARG A 5 44.45 -25.40 23.13
N MET A 6 44.68 -24.53 24.10
CA MET A 6 43.92 -23.30 24.28
C MET A 6 44.82 -22.09 24.10
N THR A 7 44.35 -21.09 23.36
CA THR A 7 45.00 -19.79 23.19
C THR A 7 44.06 -18.70 23.70
N ILE A 8 44.52 -17.96 24.71
CA ILE A 8 43.81 -16.87 25.37
C ILE A 8 44.71 -15.63 25.26
N GLY A 9 44.25 -14.61 24.53
CA GLY A 9 45.10 -13.47 24.15
C GLY A 9 46.33 -13.93 23.37
N ALA A 10 47.52 -13.56 23.83
CA ALA A 10 48.80 -13.97 23.22
C ALA A 10 49.37 -15.29 23.79
N THR A 11 48.75 -15.85 24.83
CA THR A 11 49.28 -17.01 25.56
C THR A 11 48.63 -18.29 25.04
N THR A 12 49.43 -19.33 24.83
CA THR A 12 48.95 -20.67 24.42
C THR A 12 49.40 -21.73 25.40
N LYS A 13 48.49 -22.62 25.79
CA LYS A 13 48.77 -23.76 26.66
C LYS A 13 48.10 -25.05 26.17
N ASP A 14 48.80 -26.16 26.37
CA ASP A 14 48.34 -27.50 26.01
C ASP A 14 47.87 -28.25 27.26
N PHE A 15 46.76 -28.96 27.18
CA PHE A 15 46.15 -29.69 28.30
C PHE A 15 45.77 -31.11 27.92
N ASN A 16 45.82 -32.01 28.91
CA ASN A 16 45.25 -33.35 28.81
C ASN A 16 43.81 -33.30 29.32
N LEU A 17 42.89 -33.95 28.62
CA LEU A 17 41.53 -34.16 29.11
C LEU A 17 41.54 -35.24 30.19
N ALA A 18 40.81 -34.97 31.27
CA ALA A 18 40.59 -35.92 32.34
C ALA A 18 39.89 -37.18 31.80
N VAL A 19 40.22 -38.32 32.40
CA VAL A 19 39.64 -39.61 32.04
C VAL A 19 38.83 -40.13 33.21
N GLU A 20 37.61 -40.55 32.93
CA GLU A 20 36.71 -41.21 33.87
C GLU A 20 36.07 -42.40 33.15
N ASN A 21 36.03 -43.58 33.78
CA ASN A 21 35.52 -44.81 33.17
C ASN A 21 36.11 -45.11 31.77
N ARG A 22 37.42 -44.85 31.59
CA ARG A 22 38.16 -45.00 30.31
C ARG A 22 37.70 -44.08 29.18
N GLN A 23 36.86 -43.09 29.45
CA GLN A 23 36.43 -42.09 28.48
C GLN A 23 37.01 -40.71 28.83
N LYS A 24 37.40 -39.95 27.80
CA LYS A 24 37.87 -38.57 27.94
C LYS A 24 36.65 -37.69 28.24
N LEU A 25 36.72 -36.88 29.29
CA LEU A 25 35.66 -35.96 29.70
C LEU A 25 35.61 -34.76 28.76
N PHE A 26 34.98 -34.95 27.60
CA PHE A 26 34.72 -33.92 26.61
C PHE A 26 33.38 -34.20 25.95
N ASN A 27 32.36 -33.45 26.36
CA ASN A 27 31.01 -33.54 25.85
C ASN A 27 30.66 -32.27 25.09
N ILE A 28 29.99 -32.44 23.96
CA ILE A 28 29.39 -31.34 23.22
C ILE A 28 27.88 -31.47 23.40
N ARG A 29 27.24 -30.43 23.94
CA ARG A 29 25.79 -30.30 24.01
C ARG A 29 25.33 -29.30 22.96
N GLU A 30 24.32 -29.65 22.20
CA GLU A 30 23.66 -28.75 21.27
C GLU A 30 22.40 -28.24 21.95
N GLU A 31 22.39 -26.96 22.30
CA GLU A 31 21.25 -26.33 22.96
C GLU A 31 20.68 -25.26 22.03
N PRO A 32 19.38 -25.33 21.68
CA PRO A 32 18.74 -24.25 20.97
C PRO A 32 18.73 -23.02 21.87
N ILE A 33 19.08 -21.86 21.35
CA ILE A 33 18.86 -20.61 22.09
C ILE A 33 17.35 -20.51 22.33
N VAL A 34 16.91 -20.53 23.58
CA VAL A 34 15.50 -20.32 23.96
C VAL A 34 15.29 -18.81 24.13
N PRO A 35 14.26 -18.21 23.51
CA PRO A 35 14.09 -16.77 23.58
C PRO A 35 13.66 -16.38 25.01
N ILE A 36 14.41 -15.48 25.64
CA ILE A 36 13.94 -14.70 26.78
C ILE A 36 13.08 -13.57 26.20
N LYS A 37 11.78 -13.80 26.00
CA LYS A 37 10.85 -12.68 25.84
C LYS A 37 10.60 -12.10 27.23
N SER A 38 10.76 -10.78 27.36
CA SER A 38 10.24 -10.02 28.51
C SER A 38 8.78 -10.44 28.73
N LEU A 39 8.53 -11.04 29.89
CA LEU A 39 7.21 -11.42 30.37
C LEU A 39 6.40 -10.14 30.59
N SER A 40 5.67 -9.70 29.57
CA SER A 40 4.56 -8.76 29.72
C SER A 40 3.28 -9.45 29.25
N ASP A 41 2.69 -10.20 30.18
CA ASP A 41 1.27 -10.57 30.38
C ASP A 41 0.29 -10.50 29.20
N ILE A 42 0.53 -11.30 28.15
CA ILE A 42 -0.55 -11.89 27.37
C ILE A 42 -0.13 -13.33 27.03
N PRO A 43 -0.94 -14.36 27.35
CA PRO A 43 -0.71 -15.70 26.83
C PRO A 43 -0.94 -15.67 25.31
N SER A 44 0.10 -15.30 24.56
CA SER A 44 0.18 -15.60 23.14
C SER A 44 0.60 -17.06 22.99
N TYR A 45 0.64 -17.58 21.77
CA TYR A 45 1.16 -18.92 21.39
C TYR A 45 2.63 -19.22 21.86
N GLY A 46 3.18 -18.40 22.77
CA GLY A 46 4.46 -18.44 23.47
C GLY A 46 4.73 -19.69 24.32
N ASP A 47 3.72 -20.40 24.82
CA ASP A 47 3.92 -21.54 25.75
C ASP A 47 4.07 -22.92 25.08
N LEU A 48 4.07 -22.98 23.75
CA LEU A 48 4.24 -24.26 23.04
C LEU A 48 5.72 -24.74 22.99
N PRO A 49 5.98 -26.06 23.00
CA PRO A 49 7.33 -26.66 22.97
C PRO A 49 8.15 -26.26 21.73
N PRO A 50 9.48 -26.48 21.71
CA PRO A 50 10.42 -26.08 20.63
C PRO A 50 10.12 -26.63 19.22
N GLU A 51 9.06 -27.43 19.05
CA GLU A 51 8.54 -27.93 17.78
C GLU A 51 7.46 -27.02 17.17
N LYS A 52 7.49 -25.70 17.43
CA LYS A 52 6.43 -24.78 16.99
C LYS A 52 6.33 -24.69 15.47
N ILE A 53 5.24 -25.25 14.96
CA ILE A 53 4.75 -24.95 13.61
C ILE A 53 4.37 -23.47 13.57
N LEU A 54 5.09 -22.69 12.77
CA LEU A 54 4.74 -21.34 12.38
C LEU A 54 3.71 -21.40 11.26
N ALA A 55 2.69 -20.54 11.33
CA ALA A 55 1.68 -20.43 10.28
C ALA A 55 1.44 -18.95 9.94
N PHE A 56 1.79 -18.58 8.71
CA PHE A 56 1.34 -17.33 8.10
C PHE A 56 -0.04 -17.62 7.48
N VAL A 57 -1.10 -17.29 8.21
CA VAL A 57 -2.49 -17.49 7.78
C VAL A 57 -3.09 -16.17 7.32
N GLN A 58 -3.59 -16.03 6.11
CA GLN A 58 -4.42 -14.87 5.77
C GLN A 58 -5.62 -15.32 4.97
N ASN A 59 -6.79 -14.98 5.50
CA ASN A 59 -8.09 -15.35 4.96
C ASN A 59 -9.00 -14.14 4.75
N ASN A 60 -8.46 -12.92 4.90
CA ASN A 60 -9.19 -11.69 4.70
C ASN A 60 -8.22 -10.58 4.26
N TRP A 61 -8.67 -9.76 3.32
CA TRP A 61 -7.90 -8.67 2.70
C TRP A 61 -8.72 -7.37 2.61
N ARG A 62 -9.88 -7.35 3.28
CA ARG A 62 -10.81 -6.23 3.23
C ARG A 62 -10.22 -4.94 3.80
N GLY A 63 -9.27 -5.03 4.72
CA GLY A 63 -8.59 -3.87 5.29
C GLY A 63 -7.89 -3.02 4.23
N GLY A 64 -7.63 -3.59 3.05
CA GLY A 64 -7.05 -2.87 1.92
C GLY A 64 -5.54 -2.78 1.99
N MET A 65 -5.00 -1.88 1.18
CA MET A 65 -3.57 -1.68 1.00
C MET A 65 -2.97 -0.76 2.08
N GLY A 66 -1.67 -0.91 2.32
CA GLY A 66 -0.86 0.06 3.06
C GLY A 66 -0.45 -0.43 4.45
N GLN A 67 0.03 -1.67 4.57
CA GLN A 67 0.57 -2.14 5.84
C GLN A 67 1.95 -2.79 5.66
N LYS A 68 2.94 -2.34 6.44
CA LYS A 68 4.29 -2.95 6.49
C LYS A 68 4.39 -4.12 7.45
N ASP A 69 3.76 -4.00 8.60
CA ASP A 69 3.83 -4.99 9.66
C ASP A 69 2.43 -5.53 9.97
N ARG A 70 2.23 -6.79 9.63
CA ARG A 70 0.97 -7.53 9.72
C ARG A 70 0.33 -7.51 11.12
N PHE A 71 1.09 -7.33 12.19
CA PHE A 71 0.56 -7.51 13.55
C PHE A 71 -0.46 -6.44 14.00
N ILE A 72 -0.55 -5.31 13.30
CA ILE A 72 -1.50 -4.22 13.64
C ILE A 72 -2.91 -4.55 13.14
N THR A 73 -3.04 -4.83 11.84
CA THR A 73 -4.31 -5.02 11.12
C THR A 73 -4.24 -6.22 10.18
N PRO A 74 -4.50 -7.46 10.65
CA PRO A 74 -4.24 -8.70 9.90
C PRO A 74 -4.99 -8.88 8.58
N ASP A 75 -5.98 -8.03 8.29
CA ASP A 75 -6.77 -8.05 7.07
C ASP A 75 -6.34 -7.00 6.04
N MET A 76 -5.20 -6.32 6.24
CA MET A 76 -4.55 -5.49 5.24
C MET A 76 -3.43 -6.23 4.52
N PHE A 77 -2.95 -5.65 3.42
CA PHE A 77 -1.82 -6.13 2.63
C PHE A 77 -0.86 -4.99 2.29
N ALA A 78 0.34 -5.32 1.80
CA ALA A 78 1.36 -4.32 1.54
C ALA A 78 1.06 -3.49 0.29
N ASP A 79 0.85 -4.17 -0.83
CA ASP A 79 0.68 -3.55 -2.15
C ASP A 79 -0.11 -4.48 -3.10
N GLY A 80 -0.57 -3.97 -4.23
CA GLY A 80 -1.28 -4.76 -5.24
C GLY A 80 -1.49 -4.02 -6.55
N GLN A 81 -2.09 -4.70 -7.52
CA GLN A 81 -2.40 -4.14 -8.83
C GLN A 81 -3.59 -4.85 -9.45
N SER A 82 -4.58 -4.07 -9.92
CA SER A 82 -5.76 -4.58 -10.64
C SER A 82 -6.43 -5.74 -9.92
N ILE A 83 -6.72 -5.53 -8.64
CA ILE A 83 -7.38 -6.49 -7.76
C ILE A 83 -8.59 -5.85 -7.10
N ASP A 84 -9.50 -6.70 -6.62
CA ASP A 84 -10.61 -6.30 -5.77
C ASP A 84 -10.62 -7.17 -4.51
N THR A 85 -10.47 -6.52 -3.37
CA THR A 85 -10.46 -7.13 -2.04
C THR A 85 -11.57 -6.58 -1.15
N ARG A 86 -12.51 -5.80 -1.71
CA ARG A 86 -13.55 -5.12 -0.93
C ARG A 86 -14.40 -6.13 -0.17
N GLU A 87 -14.70 -7.25 -0.79
CA GLU A 87 -15.47 -8.32 -0.19
C GLU A 87 -14.64 -9.21 0.74
N PRO A 88 -15.20 -9.62 1.89
CA PRO A 88 -14.45 -10.40 2.86
C PRO A 88 -14.05 -11.76 2.29
N ASN A 89 -12.88 -12.23 2.71
CA ASN A 89 -12.37 -13.56 2.40
C ASN A 89 -12.28 -13.86 0.90
N GLN A 90 -11.96 -12.85 0.08
CA GLN A 90 -11.62 -13.08 -1.32
C GLN A 90 -10.65 -12.05 -1.86
N ILE A 91 -9.78 -12.51 -2.75
CA ILE A 91 -9.07 -11.69 -3.72
C ILE A 91 -9.55 -12.12 -5.09
N ILE A 92 -10.00 -11.16 -5.89
CA ILE A 92 -10.37 -11.35 -7.28
C ILE A 92 -9.69 -10.30 -8.16
N LEU A 93 -9.74 -10.48 -9.48
CA LEU A 93 -9.24 -9.52 -10.45
C LEU A 93 -10.09 -8.23 -10.44
N GLY A 94 -9.45 -7.10 -10.73
CA GLY A 94 -10.10 -5.82 -10.97
C GLY A 94 -10.91 -5.82 -12.27
N PRO A 95 -11.60 -4.71 -12.60
CA PRO A 95 -12.42 -4.66 -13.79
C PRO A 95 -11.57 -4.56 -15.06
N LEU A 96 -12.12 -5.06 -16.16
CA LEU A 96 -11.54 -4.93 -17.50
C LEU A 96 -11.61 -3.47 -17.96
N ILE A 97 -10.48 -2.95 -18.44
CA ILE A 97 -10.43 -1.68 -19.15
C ILE A 97 -10.95 -1.90 -20.57
N ASN A 98 -12.05 -1.22 -20.91
CA ASN A 98 -12.59 -1.16 -22.26
C ASN A 98 -12.21 0.17 -22.91
N THR A 99 -11.18 0.17 -23.76
CA THR A 99 -10.75 1.35 -24.51
C THR A 99 -11.71 1.64 -25.66
N ILE A 100 -12.20 2.88 -25.75
CA ILE A 100 -13.15 3.33 -26.76
C ILE A 100 -12.55 4.52 -27.50
N GLY A 101 -12.10 4.28 -28.73
CA GLY A 101 -11.71 5.29 -29.71
C GLY A 101 -10.53 6.19 -29.31
N ALA A 102 -9.86 6.73 -30.32
CA ALA A 102 -8.84 7.75 -30.11
C ALA A 102 -9.49 9.13 -29.98
N VAL A 103 -8.93 9.94 -29.08
CA VAL A 103 -9.19 11.37 -28.92
C VAL A 103 -7.85 12.08 -29.14
N ALA A 104 -7.83 13.22 -29.84
CA ALA A 104 -6.58 13.79 -30.35
C ALA A 104 -5.54 14.20 -29.28
N ALA A 105 -5.95 14.27 -28.01
CA ALA A 105 -5.10 14.53 -26.85
C ALA A 105 -5.74 13.95 -25.58
N THR A 106 -5.00 13.95 -24.47
CA THR A 106 -5.51 13.55 -23.15
C THR A 106 -6.76 14.36 -22.79
N VAL A 107 -7.80 13.67 -22.33
CA VAL A 107 -9.05 14.30 -21.89
C VAL A 107 -8.89 14.88 -20.48
N SER A 108 -9.17 16.17 -20.36
CA SER A 108 -9.10 16.93 -19.10
C SER A 108 -10.46 17.05 -18.42
N TYR A 109 -11.57 17.02 -19.17
CA TYR A 109 -12.91 17.18 -18.61
C TYR A 109 -13.88 16.17 -19.23
N GLN A 110 -14.82 15.69 -18.42
CA GLN A 110 -15.92 14.84 -18.86
C GLN A 110 -17.24 15.43 -18.39
N LEU A 111 -18.29 15.22 -19.18
CA LEU A 111 -19.63 15.69 -18.86
C LEU A 111 -20.64 14.65 -19.34
N PHE A 112 -21.61 14.35 -18.49
CA PHE A 112 -22.79 13.58 -18.87
C PHE A 112 -23.97 14.54 -19.02
N PHE A 113 -24.56 14.61 -20.20
CA PHE A 113 -25.64 15.53 -20.54
C PHE A 113 -26.64 14.84 -21.47
N GLU A 114 -27.93 14.88 -21.13
CA GLU A 114 -29.03 14.28 -21.93
C GLU A 114 -28.79 12.82 -22.36
N ASP A 115 -28.35 11.95 -21.43
CA ASP A 115 -28.04 10.53 -21.71
C ASP A 115 -26.88 10.31 -22.70
N ARG A 116 -26.00 11.32 -22.84
CA ARG A 116 -24.80 11.30 -23.69
C ARG A 116 -23.55 11.70 -22.91
N GLU A 117 -22.45 11.04 -23.23
CA GLU A 117 -21.12 11.34 -22.72
C GLU A 117 -20.39 12.31 -23.65
N TYR A 118 -19.82 13.34 -23.05
CA TYR A 118 -18.96 14.33 -23.67
C TYR A 118 -17.60 14.30 -22.99
N ALA A 119 -16.55 14.51 -23.78
CA ALA A 119 -15.18 14.57 -23.31
C ALA A 119 -14.49 15.79 -23.94
N ALA A 120 -13.78 16.57 -23.13
CA ALA A 120 -12.99 17.70 -23.61
C ALA A 120 -11.50 17.39 -23.43
N SER A 121 -10.80 17.43 -24.56
CA SER A 121 -9.34 17.50 -24.62
C SER A 121 -8.90 18.97 -24.59
N THR A 122 -7.60 19.24 -24.70
CA THR A 122 -7.06 20.61 -24.68
C THR A 122 -7.77 21.58 -25.65
N ARG A 123 -8.19 21.12 -26.84
CA ARG A 123 -8.79 21.97 -27.90
C ARG A 123 -10.15 21.50 -28.41
N TYR A 124 -10.45 20.21 -28.27
CA TYR A 124 -11.61 19.62 -28.91
C TYR A 124 -12.58 19.06 -27.88
N VAL A 125 -13.88 19.25 -28.14
CA VAL A 125 -14.96 18.52 -27.47
C VAL A 125 -15.39 17.37 -28.35
N TRP A 126 -15.54 16.21 -27.74
CA TRP A 126 -15.91 14.95 -28.35
C TRP A 126 -17.24 14.50 -27.76
N LYS A 127 -18.08 13.90 -28.60
CA LYS A 127 -19.33 13.26 -28.21
C LYS A 127 -19.24 11.76 -28.50
N LEU A 128 -19.62 10.94 -27.53
CA LEU A 128 -19.69 9.50 -27.72
C LEU A 128 -20.91 9.14 -28.57
N SER A 129 -20.70 8.29 -29.56
CA SER A 129 -21.76 7.75 -30.41
C SER A 129 -22.83 7.01 -29.61
N ALA A 130 -24.03 6.89 -30.18
CA ALA A 130 -25.14 6.23 -29.51
C ALA A 130 -24.90 4.76 -29.21
N ASP A 131 -24.11 4.08 -30.05
CA ASP A 131 -23.71 2.68 -29.92
C ASP A 131 -22.50 2.45 -28.98
N ASN A 132 -21.94 3.51 -28.39
CA ASN A 132 -20.78 3.48 -27.49
C ASN A 132 -19.48 2.95 -28.11
N THR A 133 -19.26 3.17 -29.40
CA THR A 133 -18.08 2.62 -30.09
C THR A 133 -17.10 3.70 -30.54
N THR A 134 -17.56 4.93 -30.78
CA THR A 134 -16.74 5.98 -31.43
C THR A 134 -16.94 7.35 -30.81
N TRP A 135 -15.84 8.09 -30.69
CA TRP A 135 -15.85 9.50 -30.30
C TRP A 135 -15.82 10.37 -31.55
N THR A 136 -16.77 11.28 -31.68
CA THR A 136 -16.85 12.23 -32.79
C THR A 136 -16.57 13.64 -32.27
N GLN A 137 -15.67 14.36 -32.93
CA GLN A 137 -15.42 15.76 -32.61
C GLN A 137 -16.67 16.60 -32.92
N VAL A 138 -17.14 17.36 -31.95
CA VAL A 138 -18.32 18.24 -32.07
C VAL A 138 -17.98 19.71 -31.93
N LEU A 139 -16.85 20.06 -31.31
CA LEU A 139 -16.34 21.43 -31.21
C LEU A 139 -14.82 21.45 -31.39
N ASP A 140 -14.34 22.46 -32.10
CA ASP A 140 -12.94 22.89 -32.17
C ASP A 140 -12.88 24.36 -31.74
N VAL A 141 -12.18 24.66 -30.64
CA VAL A 141 -12.07 26.03 -30.13
C VAL A 141 -11.01 26.87 -30.85
N GLY A 142 -10.26 26.28 -31.77
CA GLY A 142 -9.21 26.94 -32.56
C GLY A 142 -7.80 26.77 -31.98
N ALA A 143 -6.77 27.04 -32.80
CA ALA A 143 -5.37 26.74 -32.47
C ALA A 143 -4.71 27.65 -31.41
N GLY A 144 -5.43 28.64 -30.88
CA GLY A 144 -4.93 29.59 -29.87
C GLY A 144 -5.63 29.48 -28.51
N ASP A 145 -6.70 28.68 -28.44
CA ASP A 145 -7.54 28.57 -27.25
C ASP A 145 -7.42 27.17 -26.65
N THR A 146 -7.48 27.10 -25.32
CA THR A 146 -7.51 25.84 -24.59
C THR A 146 -8.72 25.77 -23.69
N ILE A 147 -9.35 24.59 -23.63
CA ILE A 147 -10.53 24.35 -22.79
C ILE A 147 -10.09 24.24 -21.33
N GLU A 148 -10.73 25.02 -20.45
CA GLU A 148 -10.43 25.06 -19.00
C GLU A 148 -11.53 24.51 -18.11
N CYS A 149 -12.76 24.42 -18.60
CA CYS A 149 -13.83 23.78 -17.87
C CYS A 149 -14.96 23.35 -18.81
N MET A 150 -15.77 22.42 -18.33
CA MET A 150 -16.99 22.00 -19.01
C MET A 150 -18.09 21.76 -17.96
N GLY A 151 -19.28 22.28 -18.22
CA GLY A 151 -20.42 22.13 -17.32
C GLY A 151 -21.75 22.21 -18.06
N HIS A 152 -22.86 22.03 -17.36
CA HIS A 152 -24.19 22.23 -17.94
C HIS A 152 -25.08 23.04 -17.01
N TYR A 153 -25.98 23.83 -17.58
CA TYR A 153 -26.98 24.60 -16.86
C TYR A 153 -28.15 24.92 -17.79
N ASP A 154 -29.37 24.82 -17.27
CA ASP A 154 -30.60 25.25 -17.96
C ASP A 154 -30.78 24.68 -19.38
N GLY A 155 -30.37 23.42 -19.61
CA GLY A 155 -30.46 22.74 -20.91
C GLY A 155 -29.35 23.10 -21.90
N TYR A 156 -28.27 23.75 -21.44
CA TYR A 156 -27.09 24.04 -22.26
C TYR A 156 -25.84 23.42 -21.65
N ILE A 157 -24.94 22.98 -22.52
CA ILE A 157 -23.54 22.68 -22.22
C ILE A 157 -22.75 23.97 -22.36
N TYR A 158 -21.80 24.20 -21.46
CA TYR A 158 -20.86 25.33 -21.45
C TYR A 158 -19.43 24.83 -21.48
N VAL A 159 -18.58 25.47 -22.28
CA VAL A 159 -17.15 25.15 -22.44
C VAL A 159 -16.34 26.44 -22.29
N GLY A 160 -15.61 26.57 -21.19
CA GLY A 160 -14.78 27.72 -20.88
C GLY A 160 -13.39 27.65 -21.50
N LEU A 161 -12.77 28.80 -21.80
CA LEU A 161 -11.51 28.91 -22.53
C LEU A 161 -10.45 29.73 -21.75
N THR A 162 -9.17 29.47 -22.01
CA THR A 162 -8.04 30.19 -21.39
C THR A 162 -7.91 31.64 -21.81
N THR A 163 -8.21 31.96 -23.07
CA THR A 163 -8.05 33.31 -23.63
C THR A 163 -9.33 34.16 -23.49
N GLY A 164 -10.42 33.60 -22.96
CA GLY A 164 -11.64 34.34 -22.70
C GLY A 164 -12.93 33.54 -22.65
N LEU A 165 -13.94 34.07 -23.35
CA LEU A 165 -15.36 33.72 -23.24
C LEU A 165 -15.64 32.25 -23.57
N TYR A 166 -16.81 31.75 -23.18
CA TYR A 166 -17.19 30.35 -23.33
C TYR A 166 -17.96 30.05 -24.64
N TYR A 167 -17.96 28.79 -25.05
CA TYR A 167 -18.92 28.25 -26.01
C TYR A 167 -20.12 27.64 -25.27
N TYR A 168 -21.30 27.69 -25.88
CA TYR A 168 -22.47 27.00 -25.40
C TYR A 168 -23.25 26.27 -26.50
N SER A 169 -23.95 25.21 -26.13
CA SER A 169 -24.83 24.46 -27.04
C SER A 169 -25.94 23.76 -26.26
N ASN A 170 -27.16 23.74 -26.79
CA ASN A 170 -28.27 22.97 -26.22
C ASN A 170 -28.39 21.55 -26.78
N THR A 171 -27.59 21.17 -27.77
CA THR A 171 -27.62 19.81 -28.36
C THR A 171 -26.26 19.11 -28.30
N GLY A 172 -25.18 19.90 -28.20
CA GLY A 172 -23.80 19.42 -28.24
C GLY A 172 -23.40 18.82 -29.59
N GLU A 173 -24.16 19.09 -30.66
CA GLU A 173 -23.88 18.59 -32.01
C GLU A 173 -22.87 19.46 -32.76
N SER A 174 -22.20 18.87 -33.76
CA SER A 174 -21.32 19.62 -34.66
C SER A 174 -22.09 20.75 -35.36
N GLY A 175 -21.56 21.97 -35.31
CA GLY A 175 -22.19 23.16 -35.88
C GLY A 175 -23.29 23.80 -35.03
N ALA A 176 -23.65 23.23 -33.88
CA ALA A 176 -24.65 23.77 -32.95
C ALA A 176 -24.05 24.57 -31.79
N TRP A 177 -22.74 24.85 -31.84
CA TRP A 177 -22.02 25.58 -30.81
C TRP A 177 -21.97 27.06 -31.15
N THR A 178 -22.29 27.90 -30.17
CA THR A 178 -22.23 29.36 -30.28
C THR A 178 -21.21 29.89 -29.29
N GLN A 179 -20.29 30.76 -29.75
CA GLN A 179 -19.38 31.46 -28.86
C GLN A 179 -20.11 32.64 -28.21
N TYR A 180 -19.97 32.80 -26.91
CA TYR A 180 -20.37 34.02 -26.23
C TYR A 180 -19.37 35.13 -26.56
N THR A 181 -19.82 36.31 -27.03
CA THR A 181 -18.92 37.38 -27.50
C THR A 181 -19.18 38.75 -26.87
N THR A 182 -20.12 38.87 -25.95
CA THR A 182 -20.75 40.16 -25.60
C THR A 182 -20.23 40.85 -24.35
N ASP A 183 -19.52 40.16 -23.44
CA ASP A 183 -19.15 40.72 -22.14
C ASP A 183 -17.91 40.04 -21.55
N ALA A 184 -16.87 40.81 -21.19
CA ALA A 184 -15.67 40.33 -20.51
C ALA A 184 -15.96 39.70 -19.12
N ASN A 185 -17.10 40.00 -18.50
CA ASN A 185 -17.54 39.33 -17.28
C ASN A 185 -17.94 37.86 -17.50
N GLY A 186 -18.04 37.41 -18.76
CA GLY A 186 -18.30 36.03 -19.13
C GLY A 186 -17.06 35.14 -19.29
N ILE A 187 -15.86 35.58 -18.92
CA ILE A 187 -14.66 34.71 -18.92
C ILE A 187 -14.88 33.59 -17.90
N MET A 188 -14.72 32.33 -18.32
CA MET A 188 -15.08 31.15 -17.55
C MET A 188 -13.89 30.18 -17.50
N HIS A 189 -13.17 30.17 -16.38
CA HIS A 189 -12.07 29.23 -16.13
C HIS A 189 -12.52 28.02 -15.31
N GLU A 190 -13.52 28.20 -14.44
CA GLU A 190 -14.25 27.12 -13.75
C GLU A 190 -15.75 27.40 -13.81
N VAL A 191 -16.56 26.35 -13.72
CA VAL A 191 -18.01 26.46 -13.74
C VAL A 191 -18.67 25.44 -12.83
N CYS A 192 -19.69 25.85 -12.09
CA CYS A 192 -20.56 24.94 -11.35
C CYS A 192 -22.00 25.48 -11.28
N VAL A 193 -22.94 24.60 -10.96
CA VAL A 193 -24.32 24.99 -10.63
C VAL A 193 -24.45 25.02 -9.12
N ALA A 194 -25.05 26.08 -8.59
CA ALA A 194 -25.28 26.24 -7.16
C ALA A 194 -26.74 26.64 -6.87
N PRO A 195 -27.27 26.26 -5.69
CA PRO A 195 -28.56 26.75 -5.27
C PRO A 195 -28.49 28.26 -5.10
N SER A 196 -29.54 28.96 -5.54
CA SER A 196 -29.57 30.41 -5.42
C SER A 196 -29.74 30.87 -3.98
N PHE A 197 -29.05 31.95 -3.63
CA PHE A 197 -29.16 32.58 -2.30
C PHE A 197 -30.51 33.27 -2.05
N SER A 198 -31.16 33.77 -3.11
CA SER A 198 -32.37 34.58 -3.02
C SER A 198 -33.47 34.23 -4.03
N SER A 199 -33.19 33.33 -4.98
CA SER A 199 -34.10 32.99 -6.07
C SER A 199 -34.59 31.55 -5.96
N THR A 200 -35.68 31.25 -6.64
CA THR A 200 -36.27 29.90 -6.69
C THR A 200 -35.60 28.98 -7.71
N LYS A 201 -34.72 29.52 -8.57
CA LYS A 201 -33.99 28.78 -9.60
C LYS A 201 -32.53 28.64 -9.16
N ASP A 202 -31.88 27.53 -9.51
CA ASP A 202 -30.43 27.42 -9.37
C ASP A 202 -29.70 28.50 -10.20
N ILE A 203 -28.51 28.86 -9.75
CA ILE A 203 -27.62 29.82 -10.42
C ILE A 203 -26.45 29.10 -11.08
N LEU A 204 -26.01 29.61 -12.22
CA LEU A 204 -24.72 29.28 -12.80
C LEU A 204 -23.66 30.15 -12.12
N VAL A 205 -22.59 29.51 -11.66
CA VAL A 205 -21.43 30.17 -11.06
C VAL A 205 -20.24 29.96 -11.98
N LEU A 206 -19.49 31.03 -12.23
CA LEU A 206 -18.19 30.94 -12.88
C LEU A 206 -17.09 31.50 -11.99
N ALA A 207 -15.87 31.01 -12.20
CA ALA A 207 -14.67 31.62 -11.65
C ALA A 207 -13.79 32.19 -12.77
N GLN A 208 -13.18 33.32 -12.44
CA GLN A 208 -12.13 33.97 -13.19
C GLN A 208 -10.87 33.97 -12.34
N ARG A 209 -9.81 33.31 -12.84
CA ARG A 209 -8.50 33.39 -12.22
C ARG A 209 -8.01 34.86 -12.23
N PRO A 210 -7.34 35.28 -11.15
CA PRO A 210 -6.93 34.47 -10.00
C PRO A 210 -8.01 34.36 -8.90
N ASN A 211 -8.98 35.28 -8.79
CA ASN A 211 -9.79 35.41 -7.57
C ASN A 211 -11.23 35.92 -7.72
N ILE A 212 -11.79 35.98 -8.92
CA ILE A 212 -13.12 36.54 -9.16
C ILE A 212 -14.15 35.43 -9.29
N VAL A 213 -15.30 35.56 -8.63
CA VAL A 213 -16.46 34.67 -8.78
C VAL A 213 -17.70 35.48 -9.15
N ARG A 214 -18.44 35.03 -10.16
CA ARG A 214 -19.69 35.65 -10.63
C ARG A 214 -20.80 34.62 -10.72
N THR A 215 -22.03 35.11 -10.57
CA THR A 215 -23.24 34.28 -10.61
C THR A 215 -24.26 34.83 -11.59
N THR A 216 -25.12 33.97 -12.14
CA THR A 216 -26.21 34.36 -13.03
C THR A 216 -27.34 33.33 -13.04
N ILE A 217 -28.57 33.77 -13.34
CA ILE A 217 -29.70 32.90 -13.70
C ILE A 217 -29.98 32.88 -15.21
N SER A 218 -29.24 33.68 -15.99
CA SER A 218 -29.49 33.93 -17.41
C SER A 218 -28.18 34.27 -18.13
N PRO A 219 -27.27 33.29 -18.27
CA PRO A 219 -25.92 33.51 -18.82
C PRO A 219 -25.93 34.01 -20.28
N LEU A 220 -27.03 33.79 -21.01
CA LEU A 220 -27.17 34.13 -22.43
C LEU A 220 -27.76 35.53 -22.66
N ASN A 221 -28.19 36.26 -21.63
CA ASN A 221 -28.74 37.61 -21.81
C ASN A 221 -27.62 38.62 -22.09
N ALA A 222 -27.68 39.28 -23.25
CA ALA A 222 -26.72 40.32 -23.61
C ALA A 222 -26.81 41.53 -22.67
N GLY A 223 -25.68 41.96 -22.10
CA GLY A 223 -25.49 43.30 -21.51
C GLY A 223 -25.57 43.46 -19.99
N ALA A 224 -25.96 42.42 -19.23
CA ALA A 224 -25.91 42.43 -17.74
C ALA A 224 -26.18 41.02 -17.14
N GLY A 225 -25.84 39.95 -17.86
CA GLY A 225 -26.20 38.60 -17.43
C GLY A 225 -25.51 38.18 -16.13
N TRP A 226 -24.26 38.60 -15.95
CA TRP A 226 -23.44 38.23 -14.78
C TRP A 226 -23.51 39.28 -13.68
N LEU A 227 -23.56 38.82 -12.43
CA LEU A 227 -23.56 39.68 -11.26
C LEU A 227 -22.36 40.65 -11.28
N ASP A 228 -22.63 41.93 -11.04
CA ASP A 228 -21.64 42.99 -10.86
C ASP A 228 -22.07 43.92 -9.69
N PRO A 229 -21.20 44.22 -8.70
CA PRO A 229 -19.81 43.78 -8.58
C PRO A 229 -19.65 42.26 -8.32
N PRO A 230 -18.51 41.65 -8.69
CA PRO A 230 -18.24 40.24 -8.41
C PRO A 230 -17.89 39.98 -6.94
N TYR A 231 -17.81 38.70 -6.56
CA TYR A 231 -17.19 38.26 -5.32
C TYR A 231 -15.68 38.10 -5.52
N TYR A 232 -14.88 38.70 -4.63
CA TYR A 232 -13.42 38.55 -4.62
C TYR A 232 -13.00 37.54 -3.55
N ILE A 233 -12.32 36.47 -3.97
CA ILE A 233 -11.98 35.31 -3.12
C ILE A 233 -10.49 35.28 -2.82
N GLY A 234 -10.10 35.61 -1.59
CA GLY A 234 -8.70 35.53 -1.17
C GLY A 234 -7.79 36.52 -1.90
N ASP A 235 -6.53 36.14 -2.11
CA ASP A 235 -5.52 36.98 -2.76
C ASP A 235 -5.61 36.98 -4.31
N GLU A 236 -4.92 37.92 -4.96
CA GLU A 236 -4.82 38.05 -6.42
C GLU A 236 -3.66 37.24 -7.03
N TYR A 237 -2.96 36.42 -6.25
CA TYR A 237 -1.74 35.74 -6.69
C TYR A 237 -1.91 34.22 -6.82
N SER A 238 -2.95 33.67 -6.20
CA SER A 238 -3.24 32.24 -6.15
C SER A 238 -4.46 31.97 -7.00
N ASN A 239 -4.36 31.06 -7.97
CA ASN A 239 -5.47 30.77 -8.87
C ASN A 239 -6.61 30.03 -8.16
N ILE A 240 -7.85 30.26 -8.62
CA ILE A 240 -8.97 29.36 -8.36
C ILE A 240 -8.74 28.07 -9.17
N THR A 241 -8.89 26.94 -8.48
CA THR A 241 -8.65 25.58 -9.01
C THR A 241 -9.92 24.75 -9.12
N SER A 242 -10.99 25.10 -8.39
CA SER A 242 -12.29 24.43 -8.51
C SER A 242 -13.43 25.22 -7.89
N LEU A 243 -14.65 24.88 -8.32
CA LEU A 243 -15.90 25.30 -7.70
C LEU A 243 -16.77 24.07 -7.42
N PHE A 244 -17.36 23.99 -6.22
CA PHE A 244 -18.29 22.91 -5.87
C PHE A 244 -19.27 23.33 -4.79
N VAL A 245 -20.33 22.55 -4.61
CA VAL A 245 -21.37 22.83 -3.62
C VAL A 245 -21.45 21.69 -2.62
N LEU A 246 -21.46 22.06 -1.33
CA LEU A 246 -21.69 21.15 -0.21
C LEU A 246 -22.74 21.77 0.71
N ASN A 247 -23.82 21.02 0.98
CA ASN A 247 -24.93 21.43 1.85
C ASN A 247 -25.47 22.84 1.54
N GLY A 248 -25.56 23.17 0.24
CA GLY A 248 -26.05 24.45 -0.26
C GLY A 248 -25.08 25.63 -0.14
N THR A 249 -23.85 25.41 0.34
CA THR A 249 -22.79 26.43 0.38
C THR A 249 -21.85 26.23 -0.80
N LEU A 250 -21.50 27.32 -1.47
CA LEU A 250 -20.50 27.32 -2.53
C LEU A 250 -19.11 27.28 -1.92
N PHE A 251 -18.30 26.31 -2.33
CA PHE A 251 -16.89 26.22 -2.00
C PHE A 251 -16.05 26.58 -3.22
N ILE A 252 -14.93 27.25 -2.94
CA ILE A 252 -13.99 27.75 -3.92
C ILE A 252 -12.61 27.24 -3.51
N GLY A 253 -12.08 26.29 -4.29
CA GLY A 253 -10.71 25.83 -4.18
C GLY A 253 -9.76 26.85 -4.77
N LYS A 254 -8.71 27.20 -4.04
CA LYS A 254 -7.58 28.00 -4.54
C LYS A 254 -6.27 27.29 -4.27
N GLU A 255 -5.23 27.65 -5.02
CA GLU A 255 -3.88 27.09 -4.83
C GLU A 255 -3.38 27.23 -3.38
N ASP A 256 -3.84 28.26 -2.64
CA ASP A 256 -3.42 28.61 -1.28
C ASP A 256 -4.45 28.27 -0.18
N GLY A 257 -5.62 27.73 -0.50
CA GLY A 257 -6.62 27.44 0.52
C GLY A 257 -8.00 27.13 -0.04
N LEU A 258 -8.86 26.63 0.85
CA LEU A 258 -10.27 26.37 0.55
C LEU A 258 -11.11 27.48 1.17
N TYR A 259 -12.02 28.05 0.38
CA TYR A 259 -12.92 29.12 0.80
C TYR A 259 -14.37 28.67 0.69
N ALA A 260 -15.21 29.11 1.61
CA ALA A 260 -16.66 28.99 1.52
C ALA A 260 -17.27 30.37 1.26
N LEU A 261 -18.26 30.44 0.39
CA LEU A 261 -19.07 31.62 0.14
C LEU A 261 -20.50 31.37 0.68
N PRO A 262 -20.80 31.82 1.90
CA PRO A 262 -22.13 31.71 2.48
C PRO A 262 -23.12 32.68 1.82
N VAL A 263 -24.39 32.56 2.21
CA VAL A 263 -25.49 33.39 1.70
C VAL A 263 -25.33 34.90 1.96
N ASP A 264 -24.49 35.29 2.91
CA ASP A 264 -24.18 36.68 3.23
C ASP A 264 -23.21 37.33 2.22
N GLY A 265 -22.69 36.53 1.28
CA GLY A 265 -21.81 36.98 0.21
C GLY A 265 -20.39 37.28 0.68
N ARG A 266 -19.99 36.88 1.89
CA ARG A 266 -18.65 37.13 2.43
C ARG A 266 -17.81 35.85 2.42
N PRO A 267 -16.76 35.77 1.58
CA PRO A 267 -15.90 34.59 1.54
C PRO A 267 -15.20 34.36 2.89
N ILE A 268 -15.21 33.13 3.37
CA ILE A 268 -14.52 32.69 4.59
C ILE A 268 -13.48 31.65 4.19
N LYS A 269 -12.21 31.84 4.59
CA LYS A 269 -11.18 30.82 4.43
C LYS A 269 -11.44 29.69 5.44
N VAL A 270 -11.70 28.48 4.93
CA VAL A 270 -11.98 27.26 5.70
C VAL A 270 -10.70 26.48 5.97
N LEU A 271 -9.82 26.38 4.97
CA LEU A 271 -8.51 25.75 5.08
C LEU A 271 -7.42 26.69 4.57
N ASP A 272 -6.31 26.77 5.29
CA ASP A 272 -5.14 27.52 4.86
C ASP A 272 -4.04 26.58 4.36
N TYR A 273 -3.70 26.72 3.09
CA TYR A 273 -2.60 26.04 2.39
C TYR A 273 -1.58 27.05 1.87
N SER A 274 -1.54 28.25 2.46
CA SER A 274 -0.64 29.35 2.05
C SER A 274 0.84 28.98 2.09
N ALA A 275 1.24 28.05 2.96
CA ALA A 275 2.59 27.50 3.06
C ALA A 275 2.86 26.30 2.12
N GLN A 276 1.81 25.72 1.53
CA GLN A 276 1.84 24.52 0.69
C GLN A 276 1.09 24.77 -0.63
N LYS A 277 1.33 25.93 -1.25
CA LYS A 277 0.65 26.32 -2.48
C LYS A 277 0.94 25.32 -3.60
N SER A 278 -0.11 24.86 -4.27
CA SER A 278 0.01 23.98 -5.43
C SER A 278 -1.11 24.26 -6.43
N SER A 279 -0.76 24.21 -7.71
CA SER A 279 -1.70 24.32 -8.84
C SER A 279 -2.79 23.24 -8.84
N THR A 280 -2.58 22.14 -8.12
CA THR A 280 -3.52 21.03 -8.02
C THR A 280 -4.33 21.03 -6.74
N ASN A 281 -4.07 21.92 -5.78
CA ASN A 281 -4.83 21.94 -4.53
C ASN A 281 -6.32 22.13 -4.84
N PHE A 282 -7.16 21.26 -4.29
CA PHE A 282 -8.62 21.32 -4.42
C PHE A 282 -9.18 21.16 -5.84
N ALA A 283 -8.35 20.83 -6.84
CA ALA A 283 -8.77 20.73 -8.24
C ALA A 283 -9.74 19.56 -8.51
N TYR A 284 -9.66 18.49 -7.71
CA TYR A 284 -10.45 17.28 -7.87
C TYR A 284 -11.33 17.06 -6.66
N HIS A 285 -12.63 16.92 -6.88
CA HIS A 285 -13.58 16.66 -5.83
C HIS A 285 -14.71 15.75 -6.29
N THR A 286 -15.34 15.05 -5.35
CA THR A 286 -16.60 14.35 -5.58
C THR A 286 -17.47 14.40 -4.33
N ASN A 287 -18.78 14.25 -4.51
CA ASN A 287 -19.70 14.08 -3.40
C ASN A 287 -20.05 12.59 -3.26
N TRP A 288 -19.95 12.07 -2.03
CA TRP A 288 -20.31 10.70 -1.71
C TRP A 288 -20.99 10.66 -0.34
N GLN A 289 -22.18 10.05 -0.27
CA GLN A 289 -22.97 9.93 0.96
C GLN A 289 -23.21 11.25 1.74
N GLY A 290 -23.32 12.38 1.02
CA GLY A 290 -23.54 13.70 1.63
C GLY A 290 -22.27 14.38 2.19
N ILE A 291 -21.11 13.80 1.91
CA ILE A 291 -19.79 14.31 2.28
C ILE A 291 -19.03 14.66 1.00
N THR A 292 -18.22 15.72 1.04
CA THR A 292 -17.33 16.05 -0.09
C THR A 292 -15.94 15.52 0.17
N TYR A 293 -15.38 14.84 -0.83
CA TYR A 293 -14.00 14.39 -0.85
C TYR A 293 -13.24 15.24 -1.85
N ILE A 294 -12.13 15.81 -1.42
CA ILE A 294 -11.37 16.75 -2.23
C ILE A 294 -9.89 16.50 -2.07
N ASN A 295 -9.11 16.69 -3.13
CA ASN A 295 -7.67 16.56 -3.01
C ASN A 295 -7.04 17.81 -2.37
N ALA A 296 -6.01 17.61 -1.55
CA ALA A 296 -5.14 18.69 -1.09
C ALA A 296 -3.72 18.16 -1.03
N ALA A 297 -2.79 18.88 -1.67
CA ALA A 297 -1.47 18.36 -2.00
C ALA A 297 -1.57 16.96 -2.66
N ASP A 298 -0.99 15.95 -2.02
CA ASP A 298 -0.86 14.57 -2.50
C ASP A 298 -1.88 13.61 -1.86
N ASP A 299 -2.86 14.13 -1.10
CA ASP A 299 -3.82 13.32 -0.35
C ASP A 299 -5.28 13.75 -0.60
N ILE A 300 -6.22 12.97 -0.06
CA ILE A 300 -7.65 13.23 -0.11
C ILE A 300 -8.10 13.66 1.27
N LEU A 301 -8.79 14.80 1.32
CA LEU A 301 -9.50 15.31 2.47
C LEU A 301 -10.98 14.93 2.39
N GLU A 302 -11.52 14.52 3.51
CA GLU A 302 -12.95 14.41 3.75
C GLU A 302 -13.44 15.71 4.39
N ILE A 303 -14.48 16.34 3.83
CA ILE A 303 -15.08 17.56 4.35
C ILE A 303 -16.52 17.27 4.76
N ILE A 304 -16.74 17.27 6.07
CA ILE A 304 -18.06 17.10 6.66
C ILE A 304 -18.60 18.47 7.05
N GLY A 305 -19.60 18.94 6.31
CA GLY A 305 -20.27 20.22 6.56
C GLY A 305 -21.45 20.08 7.52
N GLY A 306 -21.43 20.81 8.63
CA GLY A 306 -22.60 21.05 9.47
C GLY A 306 -23.42 22.27 9.01
N SER A 307 -24.57 22.53 9.63
CA SER A 307 -25.24 23.83 9.49
C SER A 307 -24.40 24.92 10.18
N GLY A 308 -23.70 25.75 9.40
CA GLY A 308 -22.84 26.84 9.90
C GLY A 308 -21.37 26.68 9.48
N SER A 309 -20.47 27.47 10.06
CA SER A 309 -19.04 27.52 9.69
C SER A 309 -18.16 26.45 10.35
N VAL A 310 -18.74 25.34 10.84
CA VAL A 310 -17.99 24.25 11.50
C VAL A 310 -17.85 23.08 10.53
N TYR A 311 -16.60 22.78 10.18
CA TYR A 311 -16.23 21.71 9.26
C TYR A 311 -15.31 20.74 9.98
N SER A 312 -15.59 19.44 9.87
CA SER A 312 -14.62 18.39 10.22
C SER A 312 -13.83 18.02 8.98
N ILE A 313 -12.51 17.86 9.14
CA ILE A 313 -11.58 17.63 8.03
C ILE A 313 -10.61 16.55 8.42
N ASP A 314 -10.64 15.44 7.69
CA ASP A 314 -9.80 14.26 7.94
C ASP A 314 -9.10 13.81 6.65
N TYR A 315 -7.89 13.25 6.79
CA TYR A 315 -7.13 12.68 5.67
C TYR A 315 -7.53 11.23 5.46
N VAL A 316 -7.91 10.89 4.23
CA VAL A 316 -8.53 9.60 3.92
C VAL A 316 -7.93 8.89 2.72
N GLY A 317 -6.87 9.40 2.08
CA GLY A 317 -6.34 8.80 0.85
C GLY A 317 -5.59 7.46 1.04
N PRO A 318 -5.42 6.68 -0.05
CA PRO A 318 -4.84 5.34 -0.02
C PRO A 318 -3.35 5.29 0.36
N LEU A 319 -2.61 6.38 0.15
CA LEU A 319 -1.16 6.38 0.30
C LEU A 319 -0.69 6.85 1.69
N HIS A 320 -1.55 7.51 2.47
CA HIS A 320 -1.20 8.03 3.80
C HIS A 320 -0.66 6.94 4.74
N LYS A 321 -1.20 5.73 4.61
CA LYS A 321 -0.83 4.60 5.45
C LYS A 321 0.21 3.67 4.85
N SER A 322 0.75 3.91 3.64
CA SER A 322 1.67 2.96 3.00
C SER A 322 3.16 3.28 3.29
N PRO A 323 3.76 2.70 4.35
CA PRO A 323 5.18 2.91 4.69
C PRO A 323 6.18 2.23 3.73
N GLU A 324 5.75 1.35 2.83
CA GLU A 324 6.62 0.66 1.86
C GLU A 324 6.60 1.30 0.48
N LEU A 325 5.52 2.02 0.14
CA LEU A 325 5.54 2.94 -0.97
C LEU A 325 6.37 4.15 -0.53
N ALA A 326 7.69 4.07 -0.71
CA ALA A 326 8.58 5.24 -0.72
C ALA A 326 8.20 6.24 -1.85
N THR A 327 7.05 6.06 -2.48
CA THR A 327 6.56 6.79 -3.64
C THR A 327 5.35 7.61 -3.19
N ILE A 328 5.59 8.89 -2.95
CA ILE A 328 4.54 9.90 -2.86
C ILE A 328 3.84 9.90 -4.23
N GLY A 329 2.51 9.77 -4.23
CA GLY A 329 1.70 9.85 -5.44
C GLY A 329 0.90 11.14 -5.46
N SER A 330 0.63 11.67 -6.64
CA SER A 330 -0.21 12.86 -6.79
C SER A 330 -1.61 12.49 -7.28
N VAL A 331 -2.64 13.08 -6.68
CA VAL A 331 -4.04 12.88 -7.11
C VAL A 331 -4.25 13.51 -8.49
N LYS A 332 -4.98 12.81 -9.37
CA LYS A 332 -5.28 13.22 -10.75
C LYS A 332 -6.77 13.21 -11.10
N GLY A 333 -7.61 12.83 -10.15
CA GLY A 333 -9.05 12.77 -10.34
C GLY A 333 -9.72 12.02 -9.21
N ILE A 334 -10.95 12.41 -8.89
CA ILE A 334 -11.80 11.74 -7.90
C ILE A 334 -13.20 11.62 -8.50
N ALA A 335 -13.82 10.45 -8.38
CA ALA A 335 -15.21 10.20 -8.72
C ALA A 335 -15.84 9.30 -7.66
N SER A 336 -17.16 9.15 -7.66
CA SER A 336 -17.86 8.25 -6.75
C SER A 336 -19.06 7.60 -7.43
N ASP A 337 -19.41 6.40 -6.98
CA ASP A 337 -20.70 5.77 -7.24
C ASP A 337 -21.53 5.70 -5.94
N ASP A 338 -22.56 4.86 -5.90
CA ASP A 338 -23.40 4.68 -4.71
C ASP A 338 -22.68 3.97 -3.55
N LYS A 339 -21.55 3.29 -3.80
CA LYS A 339 -20.88 2.38 -2.87
C LYS A 339 -19.43 2.73 -2.56
N ASN A 340 -18.74 3.43 -3.45
CA ASN A 340 -17.30 3.64 -3.40
C ASN A 340 -16.90 5.02 -3.95
N ILE A 341 -15.73 5.45 -3.52
CA ILE A 341 -14.96 6.53 -4.12
C ILE A 341 -13.88 5.91 -5.00
N TYR A 342 -13.63 6.53 -6.15
CA TYR A 342 -12.56 6.18 -7.06
C TYR A 342 -11.58 7.34 -7.13
N ALA A 343 -10.31 7.08 -6.85
CA ALA A 343 -9.27 8.09 -6.86
C ALA A 343 -8.14 7.69 -7.80
N VAL A 344 -7.80 8.57 -8.73
CA VAL A 344 -6.67 8.39 -9.64
C VAL A 344 -5.42 8.97 -8.99
N TYR A 345 -4.39 8.16 -8.87
CA TYR A 345 -3.07 8.57 -8.40
C TYR A 345 -2.02 8.34 -9.48
N LEU A 346 -1.13 9.32 -9.65
CA LEU A 346 0.14 9.15 -10.35
C LEU A 346 1.21 8.77 -9.33
N VAL A 347 1.63 7.51 -9.34
CA VAL A 347 2.65 6.94 -8.45
C VAL A 347 3.89 6.61 -9.28
N GLY A 348 4.96 7.40 -9.12
CA GLY A 348 6.11 7.35 -10.02
C GLY A 348 5.69 7.77 -11.44
N SER A 349 5.78 6.84 -12.40
CA SER A 349 5.30 7.04 -13.78
C SER A 349 3.97 6.36 -14.07
N ASN A 350 3.36 5.69 -13.09
CA ASN A 350 2.18 4.86 -13.29
C ASN A 350 0.92 5.54 -12.75
N TYR A 351 -0.14 5.52 -13.54
CA TYR A 351 -1.48 5.90 -13.12
C TYR A 351 -2.22 4.68 -12.57
N ILE A 352 -2.80 4.83 -11.39
CA ILE A 352 -3.55 3.78 -10.68
C ILE A 352 -4.86 4.38 -10.21
N ILE A 353 -5.97 3.70 -10.47
CA ILE A 353 -7.27 4.03 -9.90
C ILE A 353 -7.48 3.15 -8.67
N TYR A 354 -7.56 3.78 -7.51
CA TYR A 354 -7.92 3.14 -6.26
C TYR A 354 -9.43 3.21 -6.04
N ALA A 355 -10.02 2.12 -5.55
CA ALA A 355 -11.39 2.12 -5.05
C ALA A 355 -11.36 2.14 -3.52
N GLY A 356 -12.03 3.12 -2.93
CA GLY A 356 -12.10 3.38 -1.50
C GLY A 356 -13.53 3.29 -0.98
N ARG A 357 -13.70 2.76 0.23
CA ARG A 357 -14.96 2.87 0.96
C ARG A 357 -14.71 2.94 2.45
N GLU A 358 -15.57 3.65 3.15
CA GLU A 358 -15.62 3.62 4.60
C GLU A 358 -16.31 2.33 5.07
N ARG A 359 -15.74 1.69 6.09
CA ARG A 359 -16.34 0.52 6.73
C ARG A 359 -16.21 0.62 8.24
N ARG A 360 -17.28 0.25 8.92
CA ARG A 360 -17.29 0.03 10.37
C ARG A 360 -16.86 -1.41 10.66
N ASP A 361 -15.76 -1.56 11.37
CA ASP A 361 -15.26 -2.83 11.88
C ASP A 361 -15.47 -2.88 13.41
N GLU A 362 -15.89 -4.03 13.94
CA GLU A 362 -16.14 -4.18 15.38
C GLU A 362 -14.87 -4.05 16.22
N ARG A 363 -13.72 -4.44 15.67
CA ARG A 363 -12.42 -4.43 16.35
C ARG A 363 -11.65 -3.12 16.13
N TYR A 364 -11.75 -2.54 14.94
CA TYR A 364 -10.96 -1.38 14.54
C TYR A 364 -11.75 -0.07 14.47
N GLY A 365 -13.07 -0.12 14.65
CA GLY A 365 -13.93 1.05 14.50
C GLY A 365 -14.14 1.43 13.04
N LEU A 366 -14.41 2.70 12.80
CA LEU A 366 -14.62 3.26 11.46
C LEU A 366 -13.26 3.44 10.77
N ARG A 367 -13.11 2.90 9.56
CA ARG A 367 -11.85 3.01 8.80
C ARG A 367 -12.10 3.06 7.30
N TRP A 368 -11.16 3.67 6.60
CA TRP A 368 -11.07 3.64 5.14
C TRP A 368 -10.37 2.37 4.66
N GLU A 369 -11.01 1.68 3.72
CA GLU A 369 -10.47 0.52 3.01
C GLU A 369 -10.19 0.93 1.56
N TRP A 370 -8.94 0.82 1.12
CA TRP A 370 -8.52 1.14 -0.25
C TRP A 370 -7.94 -0.08 -0.96
N THR A 371 -8.30 -0.27 -2.22
CA THR A 371 -7.76 -1.33 -3.06
C THR A 371 -7.28 -0.78 -4.42
N PRO A 372 -6.10 -1.20 -4.93
CA PRO A 372 -5.60 -0.79 -6.25
C PRO A 372 -6.43 -1.46 -7.36
N HIS A 373 -7.54 -0.81 -7.69
CA HIS A 373 -8.64 -1.38 -8.44
C HIS A 373 -8.33 -1.53 -9.94
N ILE A 374 -7.74 -0.51 -10.55
CA ILE A 374 -7.41 -0.48 -11.99
C ILE A 374 -5.99 0.06 -12.16
N TYR A 375 -5.16 -0.65 -12.92
CA TYR A 375 -3.82 -0.19 -13.28
C TYR A 375 -3.79 0.34 -14.72
N LEU A 376 -3.45 1.62 -14.89
CA LEU A 376 -3.42 2.27 -16.20
C LEU A 376 -2.00 2.30 -16.80
N SER A 377 -0.99 1.84 -16.06
CA SER A 377 0.42 1.97 -16.42
C SER A 377 0.76 3.44 -16.73
N THR A 378 1.52 3.73 -17.79
CA THR A 378 1.93 5.09 -18.14
C THR A 378 0.88 5.88 -18.92
N ASN A 379 -0.35 5.36 -19.09
CA ASN A 379 -1.41 6.07 -19.79
C ASN A 379 -1.96 7.19 -18.91
N ALA A 380 -1.75 8.43 -19.34
CA ALA A 380 -2.19 9.61 -18.60
C ALA A 380 -3.71 9.61 -18.42
N CYS A 381 -4.16 9.78 -17.18
CA CYS A 381 -5.56 9.95 -16.84
C CYS A 381 -5.79 11.37 -16.30
N GLY A 382 -6.28 12.26 -17.17
CA GLY A 382 -6.59 13.66 -16.85
C GLY A 382 -8.00 13.89 -16.32
N SER A 383 -8.90 12.91 -16.42
CA SER A 383 -10.28 13.00 -15.96
C SER A 383 -10.84 11.63 -15.61
N ILE A 384 -11.77 11.60 -14.65
CA ILE A 384 -12.51 10.42 -14.22
C ILE A 384 -13.94 10.82 -13.86
N GLN A 385 -14.93 10.01 -14.22
CA GLN A 385 -16.33 10.25 -13.90
C GLN A 385 -17.09 8.91 -13.82
N VAL A 386 -18.04 8.80 -12.89
CA VAL A 386 -19.05 7.74 -12.94
C VAL A 386 -20.26 8.25 -13.71
N ALA A 387 -20.68 7.52 -14.72
CA ALA A 387 -21.90 7.82 -15.47
C ALA A 387 -22.68 6.54 -15.77
N GLN A 388 -24.00 6.68 -15.86
CA GLN A 388 -24.90 5.58 -16.17
C GLN A 388 -25.96 6.07 -17.15
N ARG A 389 -26.00 5.45 -18.34
CA ARG A 389 -27.13 5.63 -19.25
C ARG A 389 -28.36 4.89 -18.76
N THR A 390 -29.53 5.36 -19.17
CA THR A 390 -30.80 4.71 -18.85
C THR A 390 -30.75 3.23 -19.23
N SER A 391 -31.11 2.34 -18.29
CA SER A 391 -31.10 0.87 -18.43
C SER A 391 -29.74 0.16 -18.57
N ALA A 392 -28.61 0.88 -18.56
CA ALA A 392 -27.27 0.27 -18.61
C ALA A 392 -26.69 0.01 -17.20
N SER A 393 -25.63 -0.80 -17.11
CA SER A 393 -24.79 -0.86 -15.91
C SER A 393 -24.00 0.45 -15.73
N PRO A 394 -23.78 0.91 -14.49
CA PRO A 394 -22.92 2.06 -14.24
C PRO A 394 -21.51 1.81 -14.76
N LYS A 395 -20.87 2.86 -15.28
CA LYS A 395 -19.52 2.81 -15.82
C LYS A 395 -18.65 3.86 -15.16
N LEU A 396 -17.43 3.47 -14.85
CA LEU A 396 -16.36 4.39 -14.52
C LEU A 396 -15.65 4.78 -15.80
N TRP A 397 -15.88 6.00 -16.26
CA TRP A 397 -15.22 6.60 -17.42
C TRP A 397 -13.96 7.32 -17.01
N PHE A 398 -12.89 7.18 -17.79
CA PHE A 398 -11.61 7.82 -17.52
C PHE A 398 -10.81 8.07 -18.80
N ALA A 399 -9.98 9.09 -18.75
CA ALA A 399 -8.97 9.32 -19.77
C ALA A 399 -7.90 8.23 -19.74
N TYR A 400 -7.43 7.79 -20.91
CA TYR A 400 -6.45 6.72 -21.05
C TYR A 400 -5.43 7.05 -22.14
N GLY A 401 -4.45 7.90 -21.80
CA GLY A 401 -3.51 8.47 -22.77
C GLY A 401 -4.25 9.36 -23.76
N THR A 402 -4.13 9.06 -25.05
CA THR A 402 -4.90 9.71 -26.13
C THR A 402 -6.17 8.93 -26.50
N ASN A 403 -6.69 8.11 -25.59
CA ASN A 403 -7.96 7.41 -25.75
C ASN A 403 -8.88 7.74 -24.56
N MET A 404 -10.14 7.39 -24.72
CA MET A 404 -11.08 7.26 -23.60
C MET A 404 -11.23 5.79 -23.26
N ALA A 405 -11.48 5.49 -21.99
CA ALA A 405 -11.75 4.13 -21.55
C ALA A 405 -12.85 4.13 -20.49
N ASN A 406 -13.43 2.95 -20.28
CA ASN A 406 -14.35 2.70 -19.18
C ASN A 406 -14.12 1.33 -18.55
N ALA A 407 -14.55 1.22 -17.30
CA ALA A 407 -14.74 -0.04 -16.60
C ALA A 407 -16.22 -0.17 -16.20
N ILE A 408 -16.80 -1.35 -16.37
CA ILE A 408 -18.16 -1.64 -15.90
C ILE A 408 -18.12 -1.80 -14.39
N LEU A 409 -18.97 -1.05 -13.68
CA LEU A 409 -19.13 -1.15 -12.24
C LEU A 409 -20.29 -2.09 -11.91
N ALA A 410 -20.17 -2.83 -10.80
CA ALA A 410 -21.19 -3.79 -10.38
C ALA A 410 -22.47 -3.06 -9.94
N LYS A 411 -23.59 -3.33 -10.61
CA LYS A 411 -24.87 -2.69 -10.35
C LYS A 411 -25.45 -3.12 -9.00
N ALA A 412 -25.89 -2.17 -8.17
CA ALA A 412 -26.56 -2.50 -6.91
C ALA A 412 -27.83 -3.35 -7.12
N PRO A 413 -28.12 -4.32 -6.22
CA PRO A 413 -27.38 -4.67 -5.00
C PRO A 413 -26.22 -5.65 -5.22
N ASN A 414 -25.93 -6.03 -6.47
CA ASN A 414 -24.95 -7.07 -6.78
C ASN A 414 -23.50 -6.65 -6.46
N LEU A 415 -22.68 -7.67 -6.23
CA LEU A 415 -21.22 -7.59 -6.13
C LEU A 415 -20.62 -8.03 -7.48
N PRO A 416 -19.32 -7.78 -7.76
CA PRO A 416 -18.69 -8.16 -9.03
C PRO A 416 -18.94 -9.62 -9.46
N LEU A 417 -18.87 -10.58 -8.53
CA LEU A 417 -19.12 -12.01 -8.81
C LEU A 417 -20.59 -12.34 -9.10
N GLY A 418 -21.53 -11.50 -8.67
CA GLY A 418 -22.97 -11.70 -8.86
C GLY A 418 -23.56 -10.89 -10.02
N ASP A 419 -22.77 -10.03 -10.67
CA ASP A 419 -23.20 -9.20 -11.78
C ASP A 419 -22.68 -9.77 -13.10
N SER A 420 -23.59 -10.33 -13.91
CA SER A 420 -23.26 -10.93 -15.21
C SER A 420 -22.75 -9.93 -16.25
N ALA A 421 -22.93 -8.62 -16.03
CA ALA A 421 -22.39 -7.57 -16.90
C ALA A 421 -20.95 -7.19 -16.52
N TYR A 422 -20.50 -7.50 -15.30
CA TYR A 422 -19.14 -7.19 -14.86
C TYR A 422 -18.11 -7.96 -15.68
N ARG A 423 -16.96 -7.35 -15.92
CA ARG A 423 -15.85 -7.95 -16.68
C ARG A 423 -14.56 -7.77 -15.92
N PHE A 424 -13.75 -8.82 -15.86
CA PHE A 424 -12.48 -8.86 -15.14
C PHE A 424 -11.31 -8.60 -16.08
N CYS A 425 -10.27 -7.91 -15.58
CA CYS A 425 -8.99 -7.80 -16.28
C CYS A 425 -8.33 -9.17 -16.39
N ALA A 426 -7.35 -9.32 -17.30
CA ALA A 426 -6.68 -10.60 -17.49
C ALA A 426 -5.70 -10.96 -16.36
N GLN A 427 -5.10 -9.94 -15.72
CA GLN A 427 -4.06 -10.13 -14.71
C GLN A 427 -4.14 -9.10 -13.60
N GLY A 428 -3.76 -9.51 -12.41
CA GLY A 428 -3.64 -8.68 -11.22
C GLY A 428 -2.77 -9.37 -10.17
N TYR A 429 -2.33 -8.64 -9.16
CA TYR A 429 -1.58 -9.24 -8.06
C TYR A 429 -1.83 -8.58 -6.71
N LEU A 430 -1.58 -9.33 -5.64
CA LEU A 430 -1.52 -8.86 -4.27
C LEU A 430 -0.19 -9.26 -3.63
N ILE A 431 0.44 -8.32 -2.93
CA ILE A 431 1.66 -8.52 -2.15
C ILE A 431 1.32 -8.44 -0.67
N THR A 432 1.65 -9.48 0.08
CA THR A 432 1.48 -9.49 1.53
C THR A 432 2.53 -8.63 2.21
N SER A 433 2.24 -8.16 3.42
CA SER A 433 3.27 -7.62 4.32
C SER A 433 4.32 -8.69 4.64
N TYR A 434 5.51 -8.24 5.08
CA TYR A 434 6.50 -9.15 5.61
C TYR A 434 5.96 -9.86 6.86
N PHE A 435 6.17 -11.16 6.91
CA PHE A 435 5.90 -12.02 8.03
C PHE A 435 7.21 -12.50 8.64
N ASP A 436 7.39 -12.20 9.92
CA ASP A 436 8.54 -12.61 10.71
C ASP A 436 8.14 -13.41 11.96
N ALA A 437 6.86 -13.79 12.07
CA ALA A 437 6.30 -14.52 13.21
C ALA A 437 6.61 -13.87 14.59
N GLY A 438 6.94 -12.57 14.64
CA GLY A 438 7.34 -11.87 15.86
C GLY A 438 8.79 -12.13 16.28
N TYR A 439 9.62 -12.68 15.39
CA TYR A 439 11.03 -13.01 15.60
C TYR A 439 11.88 -12.51 14.41
N ASP A 440 12.05 -11.19 14.29
CA ASP A 440 12.69 -10.52 13.15
C ASP A 440 14.11 -11.00 12.78
N THR A 441 14.87 -11.51 13.76
CA THR A 441 16.28 -11.88 13.65
C THR A 441 16.51 -13.38 13.43
N TRP A 442 15.50 -14.22 13.70
CA TRP A 442 15.66 -15.67 13.75
C TRP A 442 15.39 -16.33 12.40
N GLN A 443 16.19 -17.35 12.08
CA GLN A 443 15.95 -18.17 10.89
C GLN A 443 14.67 -18.98 11.05
N LYS A 444 13.95 -19.11 9.94
CA LYS A 444 12.71 -19.88 9.83
C LYS A 444 12.82 -20.73 8.59
N LEU A 445 12.28 -21.94 8.67
CA LEU A 445 12.26 -22.88 7.58
C LEU A 445 10.81 -23.11 7.16
N PHE A 446 10.41 -22.57 6.02
CA PHE A 446 9.08 -22.81 5.48
C PHE A 446 9.11 -24.00 4.51
N TYR A 447 8.10 -24.87 4.62
CA TYR A 447 8.11 -26.16 3.92
C TYR A 447 6.79 -26.51 3.24
N GLN A 448 5.72 -25.75 3.47
CA GLN A 448 4.41 -26.09 2.90
C GLN A 448 3.52 -24.85 2.72
N LEU A 449 2.88 -24.73 1.56
CA LEU A 449 1.86 -23.72 1.27
C LEU A 449 0.51 -24.40 1.09
N TRP A 450 -0.49 -23.97 1.86
CA TRP A 450 -1.90 -24.32 1.67
C TRP A 450 -2.65 -23.14 1.10
N THR A 451 -3.55 -23.41 0.17
CA THR A 451 -4.47 -22.39 -0.39
C THR A 451 -5.87 -22.96 -0.49
N VAL A 452 -6.86 -22.08 -0.38
CA VAL A 452 -8.26 -22.36 -0.71
C VAL A 452 -8.62 -21.45 -1.87
N ALA A 453 -8.87 -22.04 -3.03
CA ALA A 453 -9.12 -21.27 -4.26
C ALA A 453 -10.35 -21.79 -5.04
N GLU A 454 -10.99 -20.90 -5.79
CA GLU A 454 -12.15 -21.19 -6.63
C GLU A 454 -11.96 -20.60 -8.03
N ASN A 455 -12.80 -21.03 -8.98
CA ASN A 455 -12.82 -20.62 -10.38
C ASN A 455 -11.49 -20.82 -11.14
N LEU A 456 -10.70 -21.82 -10.74
CA LEU A 456 -9.45 -22.19 -11.42
C LEU A 456 -9.67 -23.22 -12.52
N SER A 457 -8.80 -23.16 -13.52
CA SER A 457 -8.67 -24.17 -14.57
C SER A 457 -7.19 -24.41 -14.88
N ALA A 458 -6.86 -25.63 -15.33
CA ALA A 458 -5.47 -26.09 -15.38
C ALA A 458 -4.52 -25.23 -16.24
N SER A 459 -5.05 -24.47 -17.21
CA SER A 459 -4.26 -23.73 -18.20
C SER A 459 -4.71 -22.30 -18.47
N HIS A 460 -5.90 -21.91 -18.01
CA HIS A 460 -6.52 -20.64 -18.41
C HIS A 460 -6.74 -19.68 -17.24
N ILE A 461 -6.96 -20.22 -16.04
CA ILE A 461 -7.32 -19.44 -14.85
C ILE A 461 -6.52 -19.96 -13.65
N THR A 462 -5.46 -19.25 -13.28
CA THR A 462 -4.45 -19.73 -12.33
C THR A 462 -4.07 -18.68 -11.28
N ILE A 463 -3.50 -19.14 -10.16
CA ILE A 463 -2.87 -18.26 -9.17
C ILE A 463 -1.40 -18.65 -9.04
N THR A 464 -0.50 -17.78 -9.50
CA THR A 464 0.94 -17.95 -9.34
C THR A 464 1.41 -17.31 -8.06
N VAL A 465 2.11 -18.08 -7.22
CA VAL A 465 2.66 -17.63 -5.95
C VAL A 465 4.16 -17.48 -6.09
N THR A 466 4.65 -16.28 -5.81
CA THR A 466 6.07 -15.96 -5.72
C THR A 466 6.39 -15.43 -4.33
N TYR A 467 7.66 -15.47 -3.93
CA TYR A 467 8.09 -15.00 -2.62
C TYR A 467 9.31 -14.10 -2.71
N GLN A 468 9.48 -13.30 -1.67
CA GLN A 468 10.71 -12.63 -1.31
C GLN A 468 11.07 -12.97 0.13
N LYS A 469 12.36 -13.12 0.41
CA LYS A 469 12.84 -13.28 1.77
C LYS A 469 13.86 -12.21 2.14
N ASP A 470 13.91 -11.90 3.43
CA ASP A 470 14.88 -11.00 4.02
C ASP A 470 14.98 -9.64 3.30
N THR A 471 16.07 -9.42 2.56
CA THR A 471 16.35 -8.19 1.81
C THR A 471 16.32 -8.41 0.31
N ASP A 472 15.72 -9.49 -0.17
CA ASP A 472 15.62 -9.80 -1.59
C ASP A 472 14.89 -8.66 -2.33
N SER A 473 15.48 -8.23 -3.45
CA SER A 473 14.88 -7.26 -4.36
C SER A 473 14.12 -7.91 -5.52
N SER A 474 14.28 -9.23 -5.71
CA SER A 474 13.69 -9.99 -6.82
C SER A 474 12.72 -11.06 -6.33
N TRP A 475 11.67 -11.34 -7.11
CA TRP A 475 10.66 -12.34 -6.77
C TRP A 475 11.10 -13.73 -7.26
N SER A 476 11.02 -14.73 -6.38
CA SER A 476 11.31 -16.13 -6.70
C SER A 476 10.02 -16.93 -6.79
N ALA A 477 9.93 -17.87 -7.74
CA ALA A 477 8.77 -18.75 -7.88
C ALA A 477 8.61 -19.67 -6.66
N LEU A 478 7.37 -19.82 -6.17
CA LEU A 478 7.04 -20.73 -5.07
C LEU A 478 6.16 -21.88 -5.55
N ALA A 479 5.02 -21.56 -6.16
CA ALA A 479 4.02 -22.53 -6.59
C ALA A 479 3.06 -21.91 -7.61
N THR A 480 2.32 -22.76 -8.33
CA THR A 480 1.18 -22.34 -9.15
C THR A 480 -0.03 -23.18 -8.75
N VAL A 481 -1.14 -22.51 -8.43
CA VAL A 481 -2.41 -23.14 -8.05
C VAL A 481 -3.31 -23.14 -9.28
N THR A 482 -3.74 -24.34 -9.70
CA THR A 482 -4.44 -24.54 -10.97
C THR A 482 -5.76 -25.31 -10.84
N SER A 483 -6.19 -25.63 -9.61
CA SER A 483 -7.39 -26.41 -9.34
C SER A 483 -8.14 -25.90 -8.10
N ASN A 484 -9.46 -26.01 -8.15
CA ASN A 484 -10.35 -25.57 -7.09
C ASN A 484 -10.18 -26.34 -5.78
N GLY A 485 -10.65 -25.75 -4.68
CA GLY A 485 -10.67 -26.35 -3.36
C GLY A 485 -9.38 -26.11 -2.57
N VAL A 486 -9.10 -27.00 -1.63
CA VAL A 486 -7.89 -26.95 -0.80
C VAL A 486 -6.74 -27.56 -1.59
N GLN A 487 -5.68 -26.79 -1.80
CA GLN A 487 -4.44 -27.25 -2.42
C GLN A 487 -3.30 -27.16 -1.40
N SER A 488 -2.52 -28.23 -1.30
CA SER A 488 -1.30 -28.29 -0.48
C SER A 488 -0.11 -28.52 -1.39
N VAL A 489 0.83 -27.58 -1.38
CA VAL A 489 2.09 -27.70 -2.12
C VAL A 489 3.21 -27.85 -1.10
N ASP A 490 3.87 -29.01 -1.13
CA ASP A 490 5.09 -29.22 -0.37
C ASP A 490 6.25 -28.53 -1.09
N LEU A 491 7.04 -27.79 -0.31
CA LEU A 491 8.09 -26.93 -0.83
C LEU A 491 9.45 -27.50 -0.44
N SER A 492 10.44 -27.30 -1.30
CA SER A 492 11.82 -27.45 -0.87
C SER A 492 12.06 -26.49 0.29
N ALA A 493 12.56 -27.01 1.41
CA ALA A 493 12.65 -26.27 2.65
C ALA A 493 13.38 -24.93 2.46
N LEU A 494 12.67 -23.83 2.68
CA LEU A 494 13.11 -22.48 2.36
C LEU A 494 13.47 -21.73 3.63
N ALA A 495 14.77 -21.47 3.82
CA ALA A 495 15.29 -20.75 4.98
C ALA A 495 15.33 -19.22 4.76
N GLY A 496 14.90 -18.47 5.76
CA GLY A 496 14.93 -17.00 5.80
C GLY A 496 14.41 -16.45 7.13
N LYS A 497 14.66 -15.17 7.42
CA LYS A 497 14.18 -14.50 8.65
C LYS A 497 12.84 -13.82 8.43
N LYS A 498 12.62 -13.21 7.27
CA LYS A 498 11.35 -12.56 6.91
C LYS A 498 10.89 -13.08 5.57
N PHE A 499 9.58 -13.25 5.39
CA PHE A 499 8.99 -13.69 4.14
C PHE A 499 7.82 -12.81 3.76
N ARG A 500 7.67 -12.53 2.47
CA ARG A 500 6.42 -12.02 1.92
C ARG A 500 6.06 -12.78 0.65
N LEU A 501 4.78 -12.88 0.39
CA LEU A 501 4.23 -13.58 -0.75
C LEU A 501 3.62 -12.59 -1.72
N LYS A 502 3.73 -12.88 -3.01
CA LYS A 502 2.98 -12.23 -4.08
C LYS A 502 2.12 -13.27 -4.76
N PHE A 503 0.81 -13.03 -4.72
CA PHE A 503 -0.20 -13.81 -5.40
C PHE A 503 -0.56 -13.09 -6.70
N GLN A 504 -0.16 -13.65 -7.83
CA GLN A 504 -0.57 -13.19 -9.15
C GLN A 504 -1.76 -14.02 -9.60
N LEU A 505 -2.85 -13.34 -9.94
CA LEU A 505 -4.07 -13.92 -10.49
C LEU A 505 -4.02 -13.72 -12.00
N ASP A 506 -4.29 -14.78 -12.75
CA ASP A 506 -4.30 -14.77 -14.21
C ASP A 506 -5.59 -15.43 -14.73
N SER A 507 -6.25 -14.80 -15.71
CA SER A 507 -7.42 -15.31 -16.44
C SER A 507 -7.37 -14.86 -17.89
N ASP A 508 -7.68 -15.74 -18.84
CA ASP A 508 -7.95 -15.37 -20.22
C ASP A 508 -9.45 -15.19 -20.54
N ASP A 509 -10.32 -15.38 -19.55
CA ASP A 509 -11.76 -15.18 -19.64
C ASP A 509 -12.19 -13.94 -18.85
N SER A 510 -12.66 -12.91 -19.56
CA SER A 510 -13.14 -11.68 -18.93
C SER A 510 -14.41 -11.83 -18.08
N THR A 511 -15.10 -12.97 -18.13
CA THR A 511 -16.33 -13.24 -17.36
C THR A 511 -16.06 -14.07 -16.09
N ILE A 512 -14.85 -14.61 -15.93
CA ILE A 512 -14.46 -15.46 -14.80
C ILE A 512 -13.15 -14.94 -14.21
N THR A 513 -13.09 -14.85 -12.88
CA THR A 513 -11.87 -14.48 -12.14
C THR A 513 -11.42 -15.64 -11.27
N PRO A 514 -10.10 -15.89 -11.12
CA PRO A 514 -9.58 -16.67 -10.01
C PRO A 514 -10.05 -16.05 -8.70
N ILE A 515 -10.35 -16.88 -7.72
CA ILE A 515 -10.72 -16.45 -6.37
C ILE A 515 -9.77 -17.09 -5.39
N LEU A 516 -8.98 -16.31 -4.66
CA LEU A 516 -8.21 -16.78 -3.51
C LEU A 516 -8.98 -16.46 -2.22
N ARG A 517 -9.39 -17.49 -1.48
CA ARG A 517 -10.16 -17.37 -0.22
C ARG A 517 -9.26 -17.30 1.00
N GLU A 518 -8.21 -18.11 1.00
CA GLU A 518 -7.31 -18.26 2.13
C GLU A 518 -5.95 -18.80 1.66
N PHE A 519 -4.88 -18.42 2.35
CA PHE A 519 -3.65 -19.18 2.34
C PHE A 519 -3.11 -19.41 3.75
N ILE A 520 -2.36 -20.50 3.90
CA ILE A 520 -1.58 -20.83 5.08
C ILE A 520 -0.18 -21.21 4.64
N TYR A 521 0.81 -20.40 4.95
CA TYR A 521 2.21 -20.72 4.69
C TYR A 521 2.89 -21.22 5.96
N ARG A 522 3.22 -22.51 5.99
CA ARG A 522 3.70 -23.22 7.17
C ARG A 522 5.22 -23.32 7.19
N GLY A 523 5.77 -23.13 8.37
CA GLY A 523 7.19 -23.30 8.64
C GLY A 523 7.45 -23.75 10.06
N ILE A 524 8.73 -23.87 10.38
CA ILE A 524 9.22 -24.05 11.74
C ILE A 524 10.23 -22.96 12.05
N LEU A 525 10.31 -22.59 13.31
CA LEU A 525 11.42 -21.77 13.78
C LEU A 525 12.70 -22.61 13.75
N GLN A 526 13.76 -22.08 13.16
CA GLN A 526 15.08 -22.70 13.19
C GLN A 526 15.96 -21.85 14.11
N PRO A 527 15.91 -22.06 15.43
CA PRO A 527 16.78 -21.33 16.35
C PRO A 527 18.23 -21.55 15.97
N GLU A 528 19.06 -20.53 16.20
CA GLU A 528 20.49 -20.73 16.13
C GLU A 528 20.89 -21.72 17.23
N ILE A 529 21.55 -22.80 16.83
CA ILE A 529 22.01 -23.84 17.75
C ILE A 529 23.36 -23.39 18.28
N THR A 530 23.43 -23.10 19.57
CA THR A 530 24.71 -22.87 20.23
C THR A 530 25.24 -24.18 20.77
N ARG A 531 26.49 -24.48 20.44
CA ARG A 531 27.17 -25.67 20.96
C ARG A 531 27.85 -25.31 22.26
N THR A 532 27.44 -25.92 23.35
CA THR A 532 28.12 -25.82 24.64
C THR A 532 29.09 -26.98 24.77
N LEU A 533 30.36 -26.67 24.97
CA LEU A 533 31.41 -27.63 25.25
C LEU A 533 31.54 -27.76 26.76
N ASP A 534 31.43 -28.99 27.26
CA ASP A 534 31.65 -29.35 28.67
C ASP A 534 32.83 -30.31 28.72
N PHE A 535 33.97 -29.81 29.16
CA PHE A 535 35.19 -30.59 29.19
C PHE A 535 36.00 -30.37 30.46
N THR A 536 36.63 -31.43 30.94
CA THR A 536 37.45 -31.39 32.15
C THR A 536 38.89 -31.63 31.79
N ILE A 537 39.77 -30.71 32.17
CA ILE A 537 41.22 -30.82 31.93
C ILE A 537 41.97 -31.16 33.22
N VAL A 538 43.09 -31.85 33.06
CA VAL A 538 44.04 -32.12 34.15
C VAL A 538 45.02 -30.96 34.22
N LEU A 539 45.15 -30.38 35.42
CA LEU A 539 46.15 -29.34 35.69
C LEU A 539 47.44 -30.04 36.10
N GLU A 540 48.49 -29.86 35.29
CA GLU A 540 49.72 -30.63 35.43
C GLU A 540 50.68 -29.96 36.42
N GLN A 541 51.16 -30.73 37.40
CA GLN A 541 52.22 -30.31 38.30
C GLN A 541 53.54 -30.95 37.84
N SER A 542 54.43 -30.13 37.31
CA SER A 542 55.80 -30.54 36.95
C SER A 542 56.82 -29.50 37.42
N THR A 543 58.11 -29.81 37.31
CA THR A 543 59.18 -28.86 37.66
C THR A 543 59.13 -27.56 36.85
N SER A 544 58.52 -27.59 35.66
CA SER A 544 58.39 -26.43 34.75
C SER A 544 56.97 -25.84 34.69
N ARG A 545 55.96 -26.48 35.28
CA ARG A 545 54.55 -26.07 35.16
C ARG A 545 53.85 -26.19 36.52
N LYS A 546 53.37 -25.07 37.04
CA LYS A 546 52.64 -24.98 38.31
C LYS A 546 51.14 -24.94 38.06
N VAL A 547 50.37 -25.65 38.89
CA VAL A 547 48.89 -25.62 38.86
C VAL A 547 48.35 -24.20 38.91
N SER A 548 48.93 -23.32 39.75
CA SER A 548 48.54 -21.91 39.84
C SER A 548 48.73 -21.12 38.54
N SER A 549 49.74 -21.46 37.73
CA SER A 549 49.94 -20.83 36.42
C SER A 549 48.85 -21.27 35.42
N ASP A 550 48.42 -22.52 35.50
CA ASP A 550 47.33 -23.02 34.65
C ASP A 550 45.99 -22.43 35.07
N LEU A 551 45.71 -22.35 36.36
CA LEU A 551 44.51 -21.71 36.88
C LEU A 551 44.43 -20.24 36.46
N SER A 552 45.50 -19.47 36.67
CA SER A 552 45.55 -18.06 36.23
C SER A 552 45.32 -17.92 34.73
N PHE A 553 45.87 -18.80 33.90
CA PHE A 553 45.60 -18.81 32.46
C PHE A 553 44.12 -19.06 32.13
N LEU A 554 43.46 -19.98 32.85
CA LEU A 554 42.03 -20.25 32.65
C LEU A 554 41.14 -19.13 33.19
N GLU A 555 41.55 -18.47 34.28
CA GLU A 555 40.87 -17.30 34.83
C GLU A 555 40.94 -16.11 33.86
N ASP A 556 42.06 -15.91 33.17
CA ASP A 556 42.17 -14.94 32.07
C ASP A 556 41.17 -15.25 30.95
N GLY A 557 40.86 -16.53 30.72
CA GLY A 557 39.82 -16.97 29.78
C GLY A 557 38.42 -16.53 30.21
N ARG A 558 38.13 -16.51 31.51
CA ARG A 558 36.85 -16.04 32.05
C ARG A 558 36.64 -14.54 31.84
N THR A 559 37.70 -13.75 31.83
CA THR A 559 37.67 -12.29 31.63
C THR A 559 38.03 -11.88 30.20
N ALA A 560 38.27 -12.83 29.31
CA ALA A 560 38.65 -12.56 27.93
C ALA A 560 37.53 -11.84 27.19
N THR A 561 37.87 -10.70 26.57
CA THR A 561 36.97 -9.93 25.70
C THR A 561 37.03 -10.37 24.24
N SER A 562 37.99 -11.23 23.89
CA SER A 562 38.19 -11.80 22.56
C SER A 562 37.94 -13.32 22.58
N PRO A 563 37.51 -13.93 21.45
CA PRO A 563 37.30 -15.37 21.37
C PRO A 563 38.54 -16.19 21.77
N ILE A 564 38.34 -17.22 22.60
CA ILE A 564 39.37 -18.18 22.97
C ILE A 564 39.51 -19.20 21.84
N THR A 565 40.73 -19.44 21.37
CA THR A 565 40.97 -20.49 20.36
C THR A 565 41.21 -21.82 21.07
N LEU A 566 40.28 -22.75 20.89
CA LEU A 566 40.36 -24.12 21.39
C LEU A 566 40.63 -25.07 20.22
N LYS A 567 41.83 -25.66 20.18
CA LYS A 567 42.20 -26.68 19.20
C LYS A 567 42.17 -28.06 19.83
N ASP A 568 41.33 -28.93 19.30
CA ASP A 568 41.36 -30.36 19.64
C ASP A 568 42.53 -31.01 18.89
N LEU A 569 43.58 -31.38 19.61
CA LEU A 569 44.80 -31.94 19.02
C LEU A 569 44.59 -33.39 18.55
N ARG A 570 43.54 -34.06 19.03
CA ARG A 570 43.22 -35.45 18.65
C ARG A 570 42.67 -35.52 17.22
N PHE A 571 41.89 -34.52 16.82
CA PHE A 571 41.22 -34.45 15.52
C PHE A 571 41.70 -33.30 14.63
N GLY A 572 42.57 -32.42 15.15
CA GLY A 572 43.08 -31.25 14.43
C GLY A 572 42.06 -30.12 14.26
N THR A 573 40.87 -30.20 14.85
CA THR A 573 39.79 -29.22 14.70
C THR A 573 39.98 -28.02 15.62
N THR A 574 39.92 -26.82 15.06
CA THR A 574 39.93 -25.55 15.82
C THR A 574 38.51 -25.04 16.03
N LYS A 575 38.22 -24.55 17.23
CA LYS A 575 36.96 -23.91 17.63
C LYS A 575 37.26 -22.59 18.31
N TYR A 576 36.36 -21.63 18.15
CA TYR A 576 36.39 -20.38 18.90
C TYR A 576 35.33 -20.46 19.98
N VAL A 577 35.69 -20.17 21.22
CA VAL A 577 34.81 -20.36 22.37
C VAL A 577 34.87 -19.16 23.30
N THR A 578 33.82 -18.97 24.09
CA THR A 578 33.83 -18.13 25.30
C THR A 578 33.50 -18.99 26.50
N PHE A 579 34.12 -18.73 27.65
CA PHE A 579 33.73 -19.44 28.88
C PHE A 579 32.37 -18.94 29.37
N LEU A 580 31.53 -19.86 29.83
CA LEU A 580 30.24 -19.53 30.44
C LEU A 580 30.45 -19.03 31.88
N PRO A 581 29.49 -18.27 32.44
CA PRO A 581 29.56 -17.85 33.84
C PRO A 581 29.78 -19.03 34.79
N ASN A 582 30.57 -18.81 35.85
CA ASN A 582 31.00 -19.85 36.80
C ASN A 582 31.94 -20.91 36.21
N SER A 583 32.56 -20.65 35.06
CA SER A 583 33.61 -21.47 34.46
C SER A 583 34.92 -20.67 34.28
N PRO A 584 36.11 -21.28 34.47
CA PRO A 584 36.37 -22.66 34.92
C PRO A 584 35.93 -22.92 36.38
N MET A 585 35.60 -24.17 36.71
CA MET A 585 35.36 -24.63 38.08
C MET A 585 36.45 -25.63 38.48
N GLU A 586 37.14 -25.36 39.58
CA GLU A 586 38.13 -26.27 40.13
C GLU A 586 37.47 -27.52 40.71
N VAL A 587 38.05 -28.69 40.42
CA VAL A 587 37.60 -29.97 40.95
C VAL A 587 38.83 -30.73 41.43
N GLU A 588 38.86 -31.03 42.72
CA GLU A 588 39.85 -31.94 43.29
C GLU A 588 39.31 -33.36 43.21
N VAL A 589 40.06 -34.25 42.55
CA VAL A 589 39.69 -35.67 42.41
C VAL A 589 40.85 -36.52 42.90
N MET A 590 40.58 -37.48 43.77
CA MET A 590 41.53 -38.53 44.13
C MET A 590 41.79 -39.43 42.92
N ASP A 591 43.03 -39.46 42.43
CA ASP A 591 43.42 -40.40 41.38
C ASP A 591 43.31 -41.84 41.91
N GLU A 592 42.49 -42.66 41.26
CA GLU A 592 42.23 -44.03 41.69
C GLU A 592 43.49 -44.91 41.71
N VAL A 593 44.47 -44.61 40.84
CA VAL A 593 45.70 -45.39 40.65
C VAL A 593 46.78 -44.92 41.61
N THR A 594 47.05 -43.61 41.64
CA THR A 594 48.17 -43.06 42.43
C THR A 594 47.78 -42.74 43.87
N LYS A 595 46.47 -42.68 44.18
CA LYS A 595 45.93 -42.21 45.46
C LYS A 595 46.42 -40.81 45.86
N GLN A 596 46.82 -40.02 44.88
CA GLN A 596 47.21 -38.62 45.07
C GLN A 596 46.07 -37.70 44.61
N PRO A 597 45.91 -36.51 45.21
CA PRO A 597 44.98 -35.51 44.72
C PRO A 597 45.42 -35.04 43.33
N SER A 598 44.50 -35.12 42.37
CA SER A 598 44.64 -34.58 41.02
C SER A 598 43.79 -33.33 40.90
N TYR A 599 44.43 -32.19 40.64
CA TYR A 599 43.75 -30.93 40.37
C TYR A 599 43.22 -30.93 38.94
N ARG A 600 41.92 -30.68 38.79
CA ARG A 600 41.24 -30.60 37.51
C ARG A 600 40.47 -29.29 37.40
N ALA A 601 40.24 -28.83 36.19
CA ALA A 601 39.34 -27.72 35.92
C ALA A 601 38.24 -28.20 34.95
N ARG A 602 36.98 -28.09 35.38
CA ARG A 602 35.83 -28.29 34.51
C ARG A 602 35.51 -26.97 33.81
N ILE A 603 35.46 -27.03 32.48
CA ILE A 603 35.24 -25.88 31.61
C ILE A 603 33.93 -26.08 30.87
N LEU A 604 33.03 -25.12 31.06
CA LEU A 604 31.82 -24.94 30.27
C LEU A 604 32.08 -23.75 29.35
N ALA A 605 32.08 -24.00 28.04
CA ALA A 605 32.36 -22.97 27.05
C ALA A 605 31.30 -22.99 25.95
N GLN A 606 30.86 -21.83 25.50
CA GLN A 606 29.97 -21.70 24.35
C GLN A 606 30.81 -21.54 23.08
N GLN A 607 30.54 -22.36 22.07
CA GLN A 607 31.14 -22.21 20.75
C GLN A 607 30.58 -20.95 20.07
N LEU A 608 31.46 -20.09 19.59
CA LEU A 608 31.12 -18.89 18.84
C LEU A 608 31.11 -19.20 17.34
N ASN A 609 30.16 -18.64 16.60
CA ASN A 609 30.17 -18.62 15.14
C ASN A 609 31.17 -17.55 14.66
N TRP A 610 32.45 -17.79 14.94
CA TRP A 610 33.57 -16.94 14.57
C TRP A 610 34.45 -17.65 13.55
N THR A 611 34.72 -17.02 12.42
CA THR A 611 35.84 -17.37 11.53
C THR A 611 36.97 -16.41 11.83
N ALA A 612 38.21 -16.93 12.02
CA ALA A 612 39.36 -16.04 12.16
C ALA A 612 39.39 -15.03 11.00
N PRO A 613 39.71 -13.76 11.28
CA PRO A 613 39.93 -12.77 10.23
C PRO A 613 41.06 -13.17 9.28
#